data_AF-A0A931N749-F1
#
_entry.id   AF-A0A931N749-F1
#
_cell.length_a   1.000
_cell.length_b   1.000
_cell.length_c   1.000
_cell.angle_alpha   90.00
_cell.angle_beta   90.00
_cell.angle_gamma   90.00
#
_symmetry.space_group_name_H-M   'P 1'
#
loop_
_entity.id
_entity.type
_entity.pdbx_description
1 polymer ?
#
loop_
_entity_poly.entity_id
_entity_poly.type
_entity_poly.pdbx_seq_one_letter_code
_entity_poly.pdbx_strand_id
1 'polypeptide(L)' 'MMRVINFKNRSVPVYYPTEQSASVELLHHKLYEMELDFDFRKKWRRIKSVEMVRDVAIFQYNDGTKLYLEVS' A
#
# COMPACT_ATOMS: atom_id res chain seq x y z
N MET A 1 -2.99 -9.61 -10.73
CA MET A 1 -2.39 -8.47 -11.45
C MET A 1 -1.38 -7.76 -10.57
N MET A 2 -0.46 -7.02 -11.18
CA MET A 2 0.53 -6.20 -10.47
C MET A 2 0.51 -4.77 -11.04
N ARG A 3 0.45 -3.77 -10.16
CA ARG A 3 0.61 -2.34 -10.50
C ARG A 3 1.65 -1.75 -9.58
N VAL A 4 2.43 -0.79 -10.08
CA VAL A 4 3.36 -0.04 -9.23
C VAL A 4 2.66 1.22 -8.76
N ILE A 5 2.60 1.43 -7.45
CA ILE A 5 2.17 2.70 -6.87
C ILE A 5 3.41 3.53 -6.58
N ASN A 6 3.38 4.79 -7.05
CA ASN A 6 4.37 5.79 -6.72
C ASN A 6 3.85 6.64 -5.58
N PHE A 7 4.54 6.62 -4.45
CA PHE A 7 4.24 7.49 -3.31
C PHE A 7 5.51 8.19 -2.86
N LYS A 8 5.51 9.53 -3.01
CA LYS A 8 6.71 10.36 -2.87
C LYS A 8 7.84 9.83 -3.75
N ASN A 9 9.02 9.60 -3.17
CA ASN A 9 10.21 9.18 -3.90
C ASN A 9 10.38 7.65 -3.92
N ARG A 10 9.31 6.88 -3.69
CA ARG A 10 9.36 5.43 -3.64
C ARG A 10 8.24 4.82 -4.49
N SER A 11 8.64 3.87 -5.32
CA SER A 11 7.76 3.00 -6.08
C SER A 11 7.63 1.65 -5.36
N VAL A 12 6.39 1.21 -5.11
CA VAL A 12 6.13 -0.06 -4.43
C VAL A 12 5.20 -0.92 -5.30
N PRO A 13 5.53 -2.19 -5.56
CA PRO A 13 4.66 -3.10 -6.28
C PRO A 13 3.45 -3.47 -5.43
N VAL A 14 2.27 -3.39 -6.04
CA VAL A 14 0.97 -3.72 -5.46
C VAL A 14 0.38 -4.88 -6.25
N TYR A 15 0.08 -5.97 -5.55
CA TYR A 15 -0.52 -7.17 -6.09
C TYR A 15 -2.00 -7.21 -5.73
N TYR A 16 -2.85 -7.50 -6.70
CA TYR A 16 -4.31 -7.49 -6.51
C TYR A 16 -5.02 -8.43 -7.51
N PRO A 17 -6.16 -9.03 -7.15
CA PRO A 17 -7.05 -9.73 -8.10
C PRO A 17 -7.61 -8.76 -9.15
N THR A 18 -7.93 -9.24 -10.36
CA THR A 18 -8.41 -8.40 -11.47
C THR A 18 -9.63 -7.55 -11.12
N GLU A 19 -10.51 -8.07 -10.26
CA GLU A 19 -11.75 -7.43 -9.82
C GLU A 19 -11.53 -6.28 -8.82
N GLN A 20 -10.32 -6.12 -8.27
CA GLN A 20 -10.00 -5.15 -7.21
C GLN A 20 -9.22 -3.93 -7.69
N SER A 21 -9.33 -3.58 -8.98
CA SER A 21 -8.69 -2.36 -9.52
C SER A 21 -9.16 -1.09 -8.80
N ALA A 22 -10.44 -1.00 -8.44
CA ALA A 22 -11.00 0.11 -7.68
C ALA A 22 -10.37 0.26 -6.28
N SER A 23 -10.15 -0.86 -5.58
CA SER A 23 -9.50 -0.85 -4.25
C SER A 23 -8.06 -0.34 -4.32
N VAL A 24 -7.38 -0.52 -5.45
CA VAL A 24 -6.02 0.03 -5.67
C VAL A 24 -6.06 1.56 -5.82
N GLU A 25 -7.09 2.11 -6.47
CA GLU A 25 -7.30 3.57 -6.52
C GLU A 25 -7.57 4.12 -5.11
N LEU A 26 -8.41 3.45 -4.32
CA LEU A 26 -8.66 3.82 -2.92
C LEU A 26 -7.40 3.79 -2.07
N LEU A 27 -6.56 2.75 -2.23
CA LEU A 27 -5.25 2.70 -1.59
C LEU A 27 -4.41 3.94 -1.95
N HIS A 28 -4.37 4.31 -3.23
CA HIS A 28 -3.60 5.47 -3.66
C HIS A 28 -4.07 6.76 -2.97
N HIS A 29 -5.38 6.99 -2.89
CA HIS A 29 -5.96 8.10 -2.14
C HIS A 29 -5.61 8.04 -0.66
N LYS A 30 -5.73 6.85 -0.03
CA LYS A 30 -5.41 6.66 1.38
C LYS A 30 -3.95 6.98 1.71
N LEU A 31 -3.02 6.61 0.81
CA LEU A 31 -1.61 6.96 0.96
C LEU A 31 -1.39 8.48 0.98
N TYR A 32 -2.11 9.24 0.15
CA TYR A 32 -2.06 10.70 0.17
C TYR A 32 -2.62 11.30 1.46
N GLU A 33 -3.69 10.73 2.03
CA GLU A 33 -4.18 11.16 3.35
C GLU A 33 -3.11 11.00 4.44
N MET A 34 -2.34 9.91 4.36
CA MET A 34 -1.26 9.60 5.29
C MET A 34 0.06 10.31 4.98
N GLU A 35 0.08 11.25 4.04
CA GLU A 35 1.29 11.95 3.62
C GLU A 35 1.99 12.69 4.76
N LEU A 36 1.21 13.30 5.65
CA LEU A 36 1.73 14.09 6.77
C LEU A 36 1.96 13.23 8.03
N ASP A 37 1.60 11.94 7.99
CA ASP A 37 1.87 11.00 9.09
C ASP A 37 3.34 10.56 9.06
N PHE A 38 4.09 11.02 10.04
CA PHE A 38 5.52 10.76 10.16
C PHE A 38 5.84 9.29 10.44
N ASP A 39 5.03 8.62 11.25
CA ASP A 39 5.25 7.22 11.61
C ASP A 39 4.90 6.30 10.45
N PHE A 40 3.83 6.62 9.73
CA PHE A 40 3.51 5.97 8.47
C PHE A 40 4.65 6.14 7.46
N ARG A 41 5.18 7.36 7.27
CA ARG A 41 6.31 7.60 6.35
C ARG A 41 7.58 6.84 6.73
N LYS A 42 7.85 6.64 8.03
CA LYS A 42 8.94 5.76 8.48
C LYS A 42 8.69 4.31 8.08
N LYS A 43 7.46 3.82 8.31
CA LYS A 43 7.04 2.47 7.93
C LYS A 43 7.10 2.27 6.41
N TRP A 44 6.58 3.21 5.62
CA TRP A 44 6.57 3.19 4.16
C TRP A 44 7.94 2.95 3.54
N ARG A 45 8.99 3.57 4.11
CA ARG A 45 10.37 3.39 3.67
C ARG A 45 10.91 1.97 3.85
N ARG A 46 10.20 1.07 4.51
CA ARG A 46 10.61 -0.32 4.74
C ARG A 46 9.72 -1.33 4.03
N ILE A 47 8.63 -0.86 3.39
CA ILE A 47 7.66 -1.72 2.71
C ILE A 47 8.26 -2.24 1.41
N LYS A 48 8.26 -3.57 1.26
CA LYS A 48 8.74 -4.29 0.09
C LYS A 48 7.68 -4.34 -1.00
N SER A 49 6.46 -4.65 -0.62
CA SER A 49 5.31 -4.85 -1.52
C SER A 49 4.01 -4.62 -0.76
N VAL A 50 2.93 -4.45 -1.51
CA VAL A 50 1.56 -4.40 -0.98
C VAL A 50 0.73 -5.48 -1.65
N GLU A 51 -0.12 -6.13 -0.88
CA GLU A 51 -1.13 -7.05 -1.38
C GLU A 51 -2.51 -6.51 -1.02
N MET A 52 -3.37 -6.35 -2.02
CA MET A 52 -4.76 -5.97 -1.82
C MET A 52 -5.61 -7.21 -1.62
N VAL A 53 -6.37 -7.22 -0.53
CA VAL A 53 -7.37 -8.23 -0.24
C VAL A 53 -8.66 -7.52 0.15
N ARG A 54 -9.60 -7.45 -0.81
CA ARG A 54 -10.87 -6.70 -0.66
C ARG A 54 -10.55 -5.24 -0.34
N ASP A 55 -10.97 -4.75 0.83
CA ASP A 55 -10.81 -3.37 1.27
C ASP A 55 -9.61 -3.18 2.22
N VAL A 56 -8.72 -4.17 2.28
CA VAL A 56 -7.53 -4.15 3.14
C VAL A 56 -6.27 -4.21 2.29
N ALA A 57 -5.39 -3.24 2.52
CA ALA A 57 -4.02 -3.23 2.03
C ALA A 57 -3.08 -3.88 3.05
N ILE A 58 -2.42 -4.95 2.63
CA ILE A 58 -1.43 -5.67 3.43
C ILE A 58 -0.04 -5.25 2.96
N PHE A 59 0.61 -4.40 3.75
CA PHE A 59 1.98 -3.98 3.49
C PHE A 59 2.96 -5.00 4.05
N GLN A 60 3.80 -5.56 3.19
CA GLN A 60 4.82 -6.54 3.56
C GLN A 60 6.17 -5.87 3.76
N TYR A 61 6.82 -6.14 4.89
CA TYR A 61 8.16 -5.65 5.19
C TYR A 61 9.22 -6.68 4.79
N ASN A 62 10.48 -6.24 4.68
CA ASN A 62 11.60 -7.13 4.37
C ASN A 62 11.89 -8.17 5.45
N ASP A 63 11.51 -7.90 6.70
CA ASP A 63 11.68 -8.80 7.85
C ASP A 63 10.54 -9.81 8.01
N GLY A 64 9.58 -9.83 7.07
CA GLY A 64 8.43 -10.72 7.08
C GLY A 64 7.23 -10.23 7.90
N THR A 65 7.36 -9.11 8.63
CA THR A 65 6.21 -8.50 9.31
C THR A 65 5.23 -7.90 8.32
N LYS A 66 4.00 -7.65 8.79
CA LYS A 66 2.91 -7.11 7.96
C LYS A 66 2.22 -5.96 8.69
N LEU A 67 1.83 -4.93 7.94
CA LEU A 67 0.95 -3.86 8.39
C LEU A 67 -0.35 -3.96 7.60
N TYR A 68 -1.47 -3.88 8.30
CA TYR A 68 -2.81 -3.92 7.71
C TYR A 68 -3.41 -2.52 7.74
N LEU A 69 -4.00 -2.10 6.64
CA LEU A 69 -4.67 -0.81 6.52
C LEU A 69 -5.96 -0.98 5.74
N GLU A 70 -7.05 -0.51 6.32
CA GLU A 70 -8.33 -0.40 5.62
C GLU A 70 -8.30 0.80 4.66
N VAL A 71 -8.78 0.59 3.44
CA VAL A 71 -8.81 1.59 2.37
C VAL A 71 -10.24 2.05 2.03
N SER A 72 -11.25 1.62 2.79
CA SER A 72 -12.64 2.05 2.67
C SER A 72 -12.88 3.46 3.20
#